data_AF-A0A6G2PYR4-F1
#
_entry.id   AF-A0A6G2PYR4-F1
#
_cell.length_a   1.000
_cell.length_b   1.000
_cell.length_c   1.000
_cell.angle_alpha   90.00
_cell.angle_beta   90.00
_cell.angle_gamma   90.00
#
_symmetry.space_group_name_H-M   'P 1'
#
loop_
_entity.id
_entity.type
_entity.pdbx_description
1 polymer ?
#
loop_
_entity_poly.entity_id
_entity_poly.type
_entity_poly.pdbx_seq_one_letter_code
_entity_poly.pdbx_strand_id
1 'polypeptide(L)'
;MSQLSAWDHPEPLALATAPLPEYGTGSLADLLPTLAAGMGVPGMTAGITELAPVDRACVFLVDGLGWEQLRAHPGEAPFLNSLLGSSRGGTGRPLTAGYPATTAASLASVGTGLPPGAHGLPGYTVRDPATGALMNQLRWQPYTDPRRWQPYPTVFQLAHDAGVHAAQVSSPTFQHTPLTKVALSGGSFHGRLSGEERMDLAAAQLAAGDRSLVYTYYAELDGAGHRYGVASDTWRG
;
A
#
# COMPACT_ATOMS: atom_id res chain seq x y z
N MET A 1 -23.23 43.04 -8.32
CA MET A 1 -23.65 41.81 -9.01
C MET A 1 -22.73 40.69 -8.56
N SER A 2 -23.26 39.81 -7.70
CA SER A 2 -22.51 38.73 -7.06
C SER A 2 -22.23 37.63 -8.08
N GLN A 3 -20.95 37.39 -8.42
CA GLN A 3 -20.55 36.14 -9.06
C GLN A 3 -20.59 35.04 -8.01
N LEU A 4 -21.62 34.21 -8.07
CA LEU A 4 -21.63 32.93 -7.37
C LEU A 4 -20.62 32.02 -8.06
N SER A 5 -19.74 31.45 -7.24
CA SER A 5 -18.69 30.51 -7.61
C SER A 5 -19.25 29.34 -8.42
N ALA A 6 -18.71 29.09 -9.61
CA ALA A 6 -18.95 27.86 -10.37
C ALA A 6 -18.20 26.69 -9.72
N TRP A 7 -18.57 26.34 -8.50
CA TRP A 7 -18.44 24.95 -8.07
C TRP A 7 -19.75 24.30 -8.52
N ASP A 8 -19.75 23.67 -9.69
CA ASP A 8 -20.80 22.74 -10.04
C ASP A 8 -20.92 21.77 -8.86
N HIS A 9 -22.07 21.76 -8.18
CA HIS A 9 -22.31 20.79 -7.13
C HIS A 9 -22.19 19.42 -7.78
N PRO A 10 -21.17 18.61 -7.44
CA PRO A 10 -21.01 17.32 -8.08
C PRO A 10 -22.24 16.50 -7.76
N GLU A 11 -22.92 15.99 -8.78
CA GLU A 11 -24.01 15.04 -8.59
C GLU A 11 -23.44 13.85 -7.81
N PRO A 12 -23.92 13.58 -6.57
CA PRO A 12 -23.44 12.46 -5.81
C PRO A 12 -23.78 11.17 -6.56
N LEU A 13 -22.78 10.33 -6.81
CA LEU A 13 -23.01 9.00 -7.34
C LEU A 13 -23.93 8.23 -6.37
N ALA A 14 -24.88 7.48 -6.92
CA ALA A 14 -25.74 6.63 -6.11
C ALA A 14 -24.89 5.68 -5.27
N LEU A 15 -25.15 5.56 -3.96
CA LEU A 15 -24.33 4.73 -3.07
C LEU A 15 -24.18 3.28 -3.55
N ALA A 16 -25.20 2.74 -4.21
CA ALA A 16 -25.20 1.40 -4.78
C ALA A 16 -24.21 1.22 -5.95
N THR A 17 -23.68 2.30 -6.54
CA THR A 17 -22.67 2.26 -7.60
C THR A 17 -21.24 2.42 -7.07
N ALA A 18 -21.07 2.67 -5.77
CA ALA A 18 -19.75 2.75 -5.17
C ALA A 18 -19.07 1.36 -5.24
N PRO A 19 -17.86 1.26 -5.80
CA PRO A 19 -17.14 -0.02 -5.84
C PRO A 19 -16.84 -0.48 -4.41
N LEU A 20 -17.16 -1.73 -4.12
CA LEU A 20 -16.84 -2.34 -2.83
C LEU A 20 -15.42 -2.91 -2.87
N PRO A 21 -14.62 -2.74 -1.79
CA PRO A 21 -13.35 -3.43 -1.67
C PRO A 21 -13.55 -4.96 -1.73
N GLU A 22 -12.76 -5.63 -2.57
CA GLU A 22 -12.75 -7.08 -2.75
C GLU A 22 -11.95 -7.77 -1.63
N TYR A 23 -12.29 -7.49 -0.36
CA TYR A 23 -11.63 -8.12 0.78
C TYR A 23 -11.76 -9.64 0.73
N GLY A 24 -10.64 -10.35 0.90
CA GLY A 24 -10.55 -11.81 0.90
C GLY A 24 -10.24 -12.41 -0.47
N THR A 25 -10.32 -11.64 -1.55
CA THR A 25 -10.17 -12.19 -2.92
C THR A 25 -9.32 -11.33 -3.86
N GLY A 26 -9.16 -10.03 -3.58
CA GLY A 26 -8.64 -9.10 -4.58
C GLY A 26 -8.36 -7.69 -4.09
N SER A 27 -8.13 -7.49 -2.80
CA SER A 27 -7.80 -6.18 -2.23
C SER A 27 -6.31 -6.07 -1.89
N LEU A 28 -5.87 -4.85 -1.55
CA LEU A 28 -4.54 -4.60 -0.99
C LEU A 28 -4.26 -5.45 0.27
N ALA A 29 -5.28 -5.77 1.06
CA ALA A 29 -5.13 -6.63 2.25
C ALA A 29 -4.82 -8.09 1.88
N ASP A 30 -5.13 -8.52 0.65
CA ASP A 30 -4.99 -9.93 0.25
C ASP A 30 -3.63 -10.22 -0.41
N LEU A 31 -2.89 -9.18 -0.82
CA LEU A 31 -1.65 -9.32 -1.58
C LEU A 31 -0.53 -10.00 -0.79
N LEU A 32 -0.08 -9.42 0.33
CA LEU A 32 1.02 -10.01 1.09
C LEU A 32 0.67 -11.38 1.69
N PRO A 33 -0.52 -11.62 2.26
CA PRO A 33 -0.91 -12.96 2.70
C PRO A 33 -0.86 -13.99 1.56
N THR A 34 -1.25 -13.61 0.34
CA THR A 34 -1.18 -14.52 -0.82
C THR A 34 0.26 -14.86 -1.18
N LEU A 35 1.15 -13.87 -1.24
CA LEU A 35 2.57 -14.11 -1.52
C LEU A 35 3.22 -14.96 -0.42
N ALA A 36 2.95 -14.64 0.85
CA ALA A 36 3.49 -15.37 2.00
C ALA A 36 2.98 -16.82 2.08
N ALA A 37 1.71 -17.06 1.73
CA ALA A 37 1.18 -18.42 1.61
C ALA A 37 1.93 -19.22 0.52
N GLY A 38 2.21 -18.60 -0.63
CA GLY A 38 3.02 -19.20 -1.69
C GLY A 38 4.45 -19.55 -1.27
N MET A 39 5.02 -18.82 -0.31
CA MET A 39 6.34 -19.07 0.28
C MET A 39 6.33 -20.07 1.45
N GLY A 40 5.16 -20.62 1.79
CA GLY A 40 4.99 -21.59 2.88
C GLY A 40 5.01 -20.97 4.28
N VAL A 41 4.67 -19.69 4.43
CA VAL A 41 4.55 -19.04 5.75
C VAL A 41 3.32 -19.59 6.49
N PRO A 42 3.47 -20.11 7.72
CA PRO A 42 2.34 -20.68 8.47
C PRO A 42 1.23 -19.66 8.76
N GLY A 43 -0.02 -20.11 8.68
CA GLY A 43 -1.20 -19.28 9.00
C GLY A 43 -1.59 -18.25 7.93
N MET A 44 -0.89 -18.21 6.79
CA MET A 44 -1.24 -17.36 5.65
C MET A 44 -2.11 -18.11 4.64
N THR A 45 -3.01 -17.39 3.97
CA THR A 45 -3.94 -17.92 2.96
C THR A 45 -3.82 -17.15 1.66
N ALA A 46 -3.82 -17.87 0.53
CA ALA A 46 -3.89 -17.29 -0.81
C ALA A 46 -5.33 -16.88 -1.15
N GLY A 47 -5.66 -15.60 -0.90
CA GLY A 47 -6.94 -15.02 -1.28
C GLY A 47 -7.03 -14.67 -2.77
N ILE A 48 -5.91 -14.25 -3.37
CA ILE A 48 -5.82 -13.94 -4.80
C ILE A 48 -5.40 -15.22 -5.55
N THR A 49 -6.36 -16.10 -5.81
CA THR A 49 -6.10 -17.45 -6.33
C THR A 49 -5.46 -17.49 -7.72
N GLU A 50 -5.49 -16.38 -8.46
CA GLU A 50 -4.90 -16.27 -9.79
C GLU A 50 -3.38 -16.04 -9.73
N LEU A 51 -2.83 -15.65 -8.58
CA LEU A 51 -1.38 -15.49 -8.42
C LEU A 51 -0.75 -16.85 -8.16
N ALA A 52 0.12 -17.27 -9.07
CA ALA A 52 0.94 -18.47 -8.89
C ALA A 52 1.92 -18.28 -7.71
N PRO A 53 2.18 -19.34 -6.92
CA PRO A 53 3.21 -19.31 -5.88
C PRO A 53 4.58 -18.96 -6.48
N VAL A 54 5.35 -18.18 -5.72
CA VAL A 54 6.74 -17.81 -6.08
C VAL A 54 7.62 -17.93 -4.84
N ASP A 55 8.88 -18.32 -5.03
CA ASP A 55 9.85 -18.33 -3.94
C ASP A 55 10.28 -16.90 -3.56
N ARG A 56 10.29 -15.99 -4.54
CA ARG A 56 10.80 -14.62 -4.38
C ARG A 56 9.81 -13.62 -4.95
N ALA A 57 9.35 -12.68 -4.12
CA ALA A 57 8.46 -11.60 -4.54
C ALA A 57 8.99 -10.24 -4.08
N CYS A 58 8.94 -9.26 -4.98
CA CYS A 58 9.15 -7.85 -4.65
C CYS A 58 7.85 -7.08 -4.87
N VAL A 59 7.36 -6.42 -3.84
CA VAL A 59 6.19 -5.55 -3.89
C VAL A 59 6.67 -4.10 -4.01
N PHE A 60 6.46 -3.53 -5.19
CA PHE A 60 6.67 -2.11 -5.44
C PHE A 60 5.34 -1.36 -5.34
N LEU A 61 5.20 -0.55 -4.28
CA LEU A 61 4.01 0.24 -4.03
C LEU A 61 4.28 1.71 -4.38
N VAL A 62 3.52 2.24 -5.34
CA VAL A 62 3.54 3.66 -5.72
C VAL A 62 2.32 4.33 -5.11
N ASP A 63 2.53 5.26 -4.19
CA ASP A 63 1.41 5.97 -3.55
C ASP A 63 0.71 6.88 -4.56
N GLY A 64 -0.62 6.98 -4.44
CA GLY A 64 -1.45 7.82 -5.31
C GLY A 64 -1.59 7.33 -6.76
N LEU A 65 -0.96 6.21 -7.16
CA LEU A 65 -1.07 5.66 -8.51
C LEU A 65 -2.21 4.64 -8.64
N GLY A 66 -3.28 5.02 -9.34
CA GLY A 66 -4.46 4.18 -9.54
C GLY A 66 -4.51 3.47 -10.90
N TRP A 67 -5.21 2.33 -10.95
CA TRP A 67 -5.47 1.58 -12.19
C TRP A 67 -6.07 2.43 -13.31
N GLU A 68 -7.06 3.25 -12.97
CA GLU A 68 -7.75 4.10 -13.95
C GLU A 68 -6.85 5.20 -14.50
N GLN A 69 -5.92 5.72 -13.69
CA GLN A 69 -4.94 6.70 -14.15
C GLN A 69 -3.98 6.09 -15.15
N LEU A 70 -3.47 4.87 -14.88
CA LEU A 70 -2.60 4.12 -15.80
C LEU A 70 -3.31 3.80 -17.12
N ARG A 71 -4.59 3.41 -17.06
CA ARG A 71 -5.38 3.09 -18.25
C ARG A 71 -5.65 4.31 -19.12
N ALA A 72 -5.93 5.46 -18.50
CA ALA A 72 -6.23 6.71 -19.20
C ALA A 72 -4.98 7.40 -19.80
N HIS A 73 -3.78 7.09 -19.31
CA HIS A 73 -2.53 7.78 -19.68
C HIS A 73 -1.41 6.80 -20.09
N PRO A 74 -1.60 6.01 -21.18
CA PRO A 74 -0.61 5.01 -21.59
C PRO A 74 0.76 5.60 -21.94
N GLY A 75 0.82 6.87 -22.37
CA GLY A 75 2.06 7.55 -22.74
C GLY A 75 2.94 7.96 -21.56
N GLU A 76 2.36 8.16 -20.37
CA GLU A 76 3.09 8.67 -19.18
C GLU A 76 3.80 7.54 -18.43
N ALA A 77 3.28 6.32 -18.51
CA ALA A 77 3.86 5.15 -17.86
C ALA A 77 3.80 3.90 -18.77
N PRO A 78 4.50 3.91 -19.93
CA PRO A 78 4.35 2.88 -20.95
C PRO A 78 4.70 1.48 -20.46
N PHE A 79 5.70 1.35 -19.59
CA PHE A 79 6.05 0.07 -18.96
C PHE A 79 4.91 -0.47 -18.10
N LEU A 80 4.38 0.33 -17.16
CA LEU A 80 3.29 -0.10 -16.28
C LEU A 80 1.99 -0.35 -17.04
N ASN A 81 1.70 0.47 -18.06
CA ASN A 81 0.54 0.27 -18.93
C ASN A 81 0.63 -1.07 -19.69
N SER A 82 1.82 -1.46 -20.16
CA SER A 82 2.02 -2.74 -20.84
C SER A 82 1.70 -3.98 -19.97
N LEU A 83 1.72 -3.82 -18.64
CA LEU A 83 1.42 -4.89 -17.67
C LEU A 83 -0.07 -5.01 -17.32
N LEU A 84 -0.93 -4.10 -17.79
CA LEU A 84 -2.36 -4.15 -17.45
C LEU A 84 -3.00 -5.46 -17.91
N GLY A 85 -2.69 -5.94 -19.12
CA GLY A 85 -3.25 -7.19 -19.65
C GLY A 85 -2.85 -8.44 -18.85
N SER A 86 -1.65 -8.45 -18.25
CA SER A 86 -1.13 -9.57 -17.45
C SER A 86 -1.41 -9.43 -15.94
N SER A 87 -2.07 -8.35 -15.52
CA SER A 87 -2.34 -8.07 -14.11
C SER A 87 -3.17 -9.14 -13.43
N ARG A 88 -2.93 -9.31 -12.12
CA ARG A 88 -3.60 -10.29 -11.24
C ARG A 88 -3.68 -11.68 -11.88
N GLY A 89 -2.51 -12.25 -12.16
CA GLY A 89 -2.39 -13.62 -12.70
C GLY A 89 -2.88 -13.78 -14.14
N GLY A 90 -2.74 -12.75 -14.98
CA GLY A 90 -3.20 -12.79 -16.38
C GLY A 90 -4.69 -12.52 -16.58
N THR A 91 -5.41 -12.08 -15.54
CA THR A 91 -6.85 -11.76 -15.65
C THR A 91 -7.12 -10.37 -16.21
N GLY A 92 -6.12 -9.49 -16.25
CA GLY A 92 -6.29 -8.11 -16.68
C GLY A 92 -7.10 -7.25 -15.71
N ARG A 93 -7.27 -7.71 -14.46
CA ARG A 93 -8.06 -7.04 -13.42
C ARG A 93 -7.17 -6.34 -12.38
N PRO A 94 -7.61 -5.20 -11.82
CA PRO A 94 -6.91 -4.54 -10.72
C PRO A 94 -7.06 -5.28 -9.39
N LEU A 95 -6.28 -4.83 -8.41
CA LEU A 95 -6.61 -4.96 -6.99
C LEU A 95 -7.43 -3.76 -6.54
N THR A 96 -8.29 -3.95 -5.55
CA THR A 96 -9.04 -2.87 -4.90
C THR A 96 -8.29 -2.33 -3.67
N ALA A 97 -8.39 -1.02 -3.44
CA ALA A 97 -8.02 -0.43 -2.15
C ALA A 97 -9.12 -0.70 -1.11
N GLY A 98 -8.76 -0.64 0.16
CA GLY A 98 -9.74 -0.63 1.24
C GLY A 98 -10.54 0.67 1.30
N TYR A 99 -11.57 0.68 2.15
CA TYR A 99 -12.31 1.90 2.50
C TYR A 99 -12.03 2.30 3.96
N PRO A 100 -11.68 3.58 4.23
CA PRO A 100 -11.38 4.63 3.25
C PRO A 100 -10.00 4.44 2.61
N ALA A 101 -9.87 4.84 1.33
CA ALA A 101 -8.63 4.72 0.56
C ALA A 101 -7.61 5.83 0.95
N THR A 102 -7.07 5.74 2.16
CA THR A 102 -6.03 6.66 2.68
C THR A 102 -4.72 5.93 2.85
N THR A 103 -3.57 6.61 2.73
CA THR A 103 -2.24 6.00 2.89
C THR A 103 -2.10 5.18 4.17
N ALA A 104 -2.54 5.72 5.31
CA ALA A 104 -2.43 5.01 6.60
C ALA A 104 -3.25 3.70 6.61
N ALA A 105 -4.50 3.74 6.11
CA ALA A 105 -5.35 2.56 6.04
C ALA A 105 -4.80 1.54 5.03
N SER A 106 -4.38 2.00 3.85
CA SER A 106 -3.88 1.14 2.77
C SER A 106 -2.55 0.47 3.14
N LEU A 107 -1.58 1.21 3.70
CA LEU A 107 -0.30 0.63 4.12
C LEU A 107 -0.47 -0.35 5.27
N ALA A 108 -1.34 -0.07 6.23
CA ALA A 108 -1.68 -1.03 7.28
C ALA A 108 -2.38 -2.26 6.71
N SER A 109 -3.29 -2.11 5.74
CA SER A 109 -3.93 -3.24 5.08
C SER A 109 -2.91 -4.12 4.35
N VAL A 110 -2.05 -3.52 3.53
CA VAL A 110 -0.95 -4.22 2.83
C VAL A 110 -0.09 -4.99 3.81
N GLY A 111 0.41 -4.30 4.83
CA GLY A 111 1.43 -4.85 5.71
C GLY A 111 0.92 -5.86 6.75
N THR A 112 -0.37 -5.79 7.11
CA THR A 112 -0.97 -6.66 8.13
C THR A 112 -1.83 -7.77 7.54
N GLY A 113 -2.24 -7.64 6.28
CA GLY A 113 -3.13 -8.58 5.63
C GLY A 113 -4.59 -8.50 6.11
N LEU A 114 -4.98 -7.38 6.72
CA LEU A 114 -6.28 -7.20 7.37
C LEU A 114 -7.02 -5.99 6.75
N PRO A 115 -8.36 -5.95 6.79
CA PRO A 115 -9.11 -4.76 6.38
C PRO A 115 -8.98 -3.61 7.42
N PRO A 116 -9.27 -2.34 7.05
CA PRO A 116 -9.18 -1.17 7.93
C PRO A 116 -9.87 -1.29 9.28
N GLY A 117 -11.06 -1.89 9.30
CA GLY A 117 -11.82 -2.12 10.53
C GLY A 117 -11.17 -3.13 11.48
N ALA A 118 -10.29 -4.01 10.99
CA ALA A 118 -9.63 -5.04 11.78
C ALA A 118 -8.26 -4.59 12.29
N HIS A 119 -7.40 -4.01 11.44
CA HIS A 119 -6.06 -3.59 11.87
C HIS A 119 -6.02 -2.29 12.68
N GLY A 120 -7.16 -1.58 12.81
CA GLY A 120 -7.28 -0.41 13.70
C GLY A 120 -6.74 0.91 13.15
N LEU A 121 -6.46 1.01 11.84
CA LEU A 121 -6.10 2.28 11.21
C LEU A 121 -7.16 2.69 10.17
N PRO A 122 -8.36 3.14 10.60
CA PRO A 122 -9.49 3.27 9.71
C PRO A 122 -9.52 4.59 8.91
N GLY A 123 -8.47 5.42 8.94
CA GLY A 123 -8.47 6.63 8.10
C GLY A 123 -7.32 7.60 8.36
N TYR A 124 -7.37 8.75 7.69
CA TYR A 124 -6.31 9.76 7.78
C TYR A 124 -6.30 10.49 9.14
N THR A 125 -7.47 10.94 9.61
CA THR A 125 -7.65 11.55 10.93
C THR A 125 -8.87 10.93 11.60
N VAL A 126 -8.68 10.34 12.78
CA VAL A 126 -9.70 9.56 13.48
C VAL A 126 -9.78 9.99 14.94
N ARG A 127 -10.93 9.78 15.59
CA ARG A 127 -11.07 10.06 17.02
C ARG A 127 -10.44 8.92 17.83
N ASP A 128 -9.44 9.24 18.64
CA ASP A 128 -8.88 8.30 19.62
C ASP A 128 -9.95 7.98 20.68
N PRO A 129 -10.35 6.71 20.83
CA PRO A 129 -11.39 6.35 21.80
C PRO A 129 -10.94 6.51 23.25
N ALA A 130 -9.64 6.44 23.55
CA ALA A 130 -9.10 6.55 24.90
C ALA A 130 -8.95 8.00 25.36
N THR A 131 -8.58 8.91 24.45
CA THR A 131 -8.34 10.33 24.79
C THR A 131 -9.44 11.28 24.31
N GLY A 132 -10.24 10.84 23.33
CA GLY A 132 -11.23 11.66 22.65
C GLY A 132 -10.66 12.67 21.66
N ALA A 133 -9.34 12.78 21.53
CA ALA A 133 -8.66 13.68 20.60
C ALA A 133 -8.75 13.18 19.16
N LEU A 134 -8.65 14.11 18.19
CA LEU A 134 -8.44 13.74 16.80
C LEU A 134 -6.96 13.43 16.57
N MET A 135 -6.70 12.26 16.00
CA MET A 135 -5.37 11.73 15.73
C MET A 135 -5.17 11.54 14.23
N ASN A 136 -4.13 12.16 13.69
CA ASN A 136 -3.63 11.92 12.35
C ASN A 136 -2.82 10.61 12.35
N GLN A 137 -3.30 9.58 11.66
CA GLN A 137 -2.65 8.25 11.65
C GLN A 137 -1.47 8.16 10.68
N LEU A 138 -1.28 9.13 9.78
CA LEU A 138 -0.11 9.19 8.91
C LEU A 138 1.07 9.86 9.63
N ARG A 139 0.82 11.02 10.25
CA ARG A 139 1.81 11.79 11.03
C ARG A 139 2.00 11.26 12.44
N TRP A 140 1.08 10.42 12.91
CA TRP A 140 1.00 9.88 14.27
C TRP A 140 0.93 10.96 15.36
N GLN A 141 0.01 11.91 15.20
CA GLN A 141 -0.14 13.07 16.08
C GLN A 141 -1.60 13.28 16.50
N PRO A 142 -1.90 13.44 17.80
CA PRO A 142 -0.96 13.35 18.93
C PRO A 142 -0.37 11.94 19.07
N TYR A 143 0.79 11.85 19.73
CA TYR A 143 1.45 10.55 19.92
C TYR A 143 0.64 9.69 20.90
N THR A 144 0.35 8.48 20.47
CA THR A 144 -0.14 7.36 21.29
C THR A 144 0.71 6.14 20.96
N ASP A 145 0.90 5.23 21.93
CA ASP A 145 1.59 3.96 21.71
C ASP A 145 0.99 3.25 20.46
N PRO A 146 1.79 3.04 19.39
CA PRO A 146 1.29 2.49 18.16
C PRO A 146 0.68 1.09 18.28
N ARG A 147 1.21 0.26 19.20
CA ARG A 147 0.76 -1.12 19.40
C ARG A 147 -0.66 -1.20 20.00
N ARG A 148 -1.15 -0.13 20.62
CA ARG A 148 -2.53 -0.04 21.08
C ARG A 148 -3.53 0.11 19.93
N TRP A 149 -3.11 0.70 18.82
CA TRP A 149 -3.94 0.87 17.63
C TRP A 149 -3.89 -0.35 16.71
N GLN A 150 -2.69 -0.87 16.48
CA GLN A 150 -2.47 -2.08 15.68
C GLN A 150 -1.65 -3.07 16.54
N PRO A 151 -2.30 -4.11 17.09
CA PRO A 151 -1.64 -5.12 17.91
C PRO A 151 -1.22 -6.36 17.12
N TYR A 152 -1.69 -6.53 15.89
CA TYR A 152 -1.45 -7.74 15.10
C TYR A 152 0.00 -7.78 14.59
N PRO A 153 0.58 -8.97 14.35
CA PRO A 153 1.82 -9.06 13.61
C PRO A 153 1.62 -8.57 12.17
N THR A 154 2.69 -8.07 11.56
CA THR A 154 2.73 -7.79 10.12
C THR A 154 3.03 -9.09 9.36
N VAL A 155 2.68 -9.14 8.07
CA VAL A 155 3.02 -10.29 7.21
C VAL A 155 4.54 -10.42 7.07
N PHE A 156 5.30 -9.32 7.05
CA PHE A 156 6.76 -9.35 7.03
C PHE A 156 7.36 -9.97 8.29
N GLN A 157 6.78 -9.71 9.47
CA GLN A 157 7.21 -10.33 10.72
C GLN A 157 6.97 -11.84 10.67
N LEU A 158 5.77 -12.26 10.25
CA LEU A 158 5.43 -13.68 10.13
C LEU A 158 6.30 -14.40 9.09
N ALA A 159 6.59 -13.76 7.96
CA ALA A 159 7.48 -14.29 6.94
C ALA A 159 8.91 -14.45 7.47
N HIS A 160 9.42 -13.42 8.15
CA HIS A 160 10.74 -13.45 8.78
C HIS A 160 10.87 -14.60 9.80
N ASP A 161 9.87 -14.74 10.68
CA ASP A 161 9.83 -15.79 11.70
C ASP A 161 9.74 -17.21 11.08
N ALA A 162 9.19 -17.32 9.86
CA ALA A 162 9.15 -18.56 9.07
C ALA A 162 10.41 -18.82 8.23
N GLY A 163 11.46 -18.00 8.39
CA GLY A 163 12.72 -18.13 7.66
C GLY A 163 12.66 -17.69 6.20
N VAL A 164 11.73 -16.80 5.84
CA VAL A 164 11.75 -16.07 4.57
C VAL A 164 12.61 -14.82 4.74
N HIS A 165 13.48 -14.52 3.77
CA HIS A 165 14.23 -13.27 3.77
C HIS A 165 13.30 -12.08 3.55
N ALA A 166 12.94 -11.38 4.62
CA ALA A 166 12.10 -10.18 4.57
C ALA A 166 12.95 -8.91 4.59
N ALA A 167 12.73 -8.01 3.63
CA ALA A 167 13.46 -6.75 3.55
C ALA A 167 12.59 -5.61 3.03
N GLN A 168 12.77 -4.43 3.61
CA GLN A 168 12.20 -3.18 3.12
C GLN A 168 13.31 -2.30 2.56
N VAL A 169 13.08 -1.74 1.38
CA VAL A 169 13.96 -0.77 0.74
C VAL A 169 13.16 0.49 0.45
N SER A 170 13.34 1.53 1.26
CA SER A 170 12.50 2.74 1.18
C SER A 170 13.27 3.98 1.62
N SER A 171 12.61 5.14 1.62
CA SER A 171 13.21 6.37 2.14
C SER A 171 13.61 6.20 3.61
N PRO A 172 14.83 6.61 4.01
CA PRO A 172 15.25 6.56 5.42
C PRO A 172 14.33 7.37 6.35
N THR A 173 13.56 8.33 5.81
CA THR A 173 12.58 9.11 6.58
C THR A 173 11.46 8.26 7.16
N PHE A 174 11.16 7.09 6.58
CA PHE A 174 10.10 6.20 7.05
C PHE A 174 10.55 5.22 8.13
N GLN A 175 11.85 4.92 8.23
CA GLN A 175 12.41 3.84 9.04
C GLN A 175 11.92 3.82 10.50
N HIS A 176 11.81 5.00 11.10
CA HIS A 176 11.46 5.13 12.53
C HIS A 176 10.05 5.65 12.76
N THR A 177 9.24 5.81 11.70
CA THR A 177 7.87 6.30 11.84
C THR A 177 6.99 5.27 12.55
N PRO A 178 6.04 5.71 13.39
CA PRO A 178 5.07 4.82 14.02
C PRO A 178 4.28 3.97 13.03
N LEU A 179 3.88 4.54 11.90
CA LEU A 179 3.13 3.82 10.87
C LEU A 179 3.95 2.64 10.31
N THR A 180 5.20 2.87 9.90
CA THR A 180 6.08 1.78 9.45
C THR A 180 6.25 0.72 10.53
N LYS A 181 6.41 1.12 11.80
CA LYS A 181 6.59 0.19 12.93
C LYS A 181 5.41 -0.77 13.11
N VAL A 182 4.17 -0.32 12.89
CA VAL A 182 2.99 -1.18 13.09
C VAL A 182 2.48 -1.85 11.82
N ALA A 183 2.72 -1.24 10.66
CA ALA A 183 2.22 -1.76 9.40
C ALA A 183 3.24 -2.66 8.71
N LEU A 184 4.53 -2.32 8.74
CA LEU A 184 5.52 -2.90 7.82
C LEU A 184 6.74 -3.53 8.52
N SER A 185 6.82 -3.53 9.86
CA SER A 185 7.93 -4.16 10.60
C SER A 185 8.13 -5.63 10.26
N GLY A 186 9.30 -6.16 10.59
CA GLY A 186 9.69 -7.54 10.29
C GLY A 186 10.80 -7.56 9.25
N GLY A 187 11.78 -8.45 9.45
CA GLY A 187 12.98 -8.47 8.64
C GLY A 187 13.85 -7.22 8.79
N SER A 188 14.51 -6.84 7.70
CA SER A 188 15.48 -5.75 7.65
C SER A 188 14.91 -4.48 6.97
N PHE A 189 15.42 -3.31 7.34
CA PHE A 189 15.09 -2.04 6.68
C PHE A 189 16.35 -1.41 6.10
N HIS A 190 16.29 -1.01 4.83
CA HIS A 190 17.37 -0.38 4.10
C HIS A 190 16.93 0.99 3.55
N GLY A 191 17.44 2.05 4.16
CA GLY A 191 17.17 3.43 3.74
C GLY A 191 17.95 3.83 2.49
N ARG A 192 17.25 4.25 1.42
CA ARG A 192 17.84 4.86 0.21
C ARG A 192 17.02 6.07 -0.23
N LEU A 193 17.71 7.12 -0.64
CA LEU A 193 17.06 8.40 -0.99
C LEU A 193 16.57 8.39 -2.44
N SER A 194 17.44 8.02 -3.39
CA SER A 194 17.04 8.03 -4.81
C SER A 194 16.13 6.84 -5.14
N GLY A 195 15.30 6.99 -6.18
CA GLY A 195 14.48 5.90 -6.69
C GLY A 195 15.33 4.77 -7.29
N GLU A 196 16.39 5.12 -8.01
CA GLU A 196 17.31 4.20 -8.66
C GLU A 196 18.01 3.30 -7.63
N GLU A 197 18.61 3.89 -6.59
CA GLU A 197 19.25 3.12 -5.52
C GLU A 197 18.26 2.22 -4.78
N ARG A 198 16.99 2.64 -4.65
CA ARG A 198 15.93 1.80 -4.08
C ARG A 198 15.66 0.58 -4.97
N MET A 199 15.60 0.75 -6.29
CA MET A 199 15.34 -0.36 -7.21
C MET A 199 16.51 -1.35 -7.26
N ASP A 200 17.75 -0.85 -7.37
CA ASP A 200 18.94 -1.69 -7.39
C ASP A 200 19.08 -2.51 -6.10
N LEU A 201 18.88 -1.87 -4.95
CA LEU A 201 18.97 -2.55 -3.68
C LEU A 201 17.78 -3.51 -3.45
N ALA A 202 16.57 -3.17 -3.91
CA ALA A 202 15.44 -4.09 -3.84
C ALA A 202 15.70 -5.36 -4.66
N ALA A 203 16.29 -5.23 -5.85
CA ALA A 203 16.69 -6.38 -6.67
C ALA A 203 17.78 -7.22 -5.99
N ALA A 204 18.78 -6.59 -5.38
CA ALA A 204 19.82 -7.29 -4.62
C ALA A 204 19.25 -8.04 -3.40
N GLN A 205 18.33 -7.41 -2.65
CA GLN A 205 17.65 -8.06 -1.51
C GLN A 205 16.75 -9.21 -1.96
N LEU A 206 16.09 -9.09 -3.11
CA LEU A 206 15.25 -10.16 -3.66
C LEU A 206 16.07 -11.43 -3.92
N ALA A 207 17.31 -11.26 -4.38
CA ALA A 207 18.24 -12.35 -4.66
C ALA A 207 19.00 -12.89 -3.41
N ALA A 208 18.87 -12.25 -2.24
CA ALA A 208 19.68 -12.55 -1.07
C ALA A 208 19.30 -13.84 -0.33
N GLY A 209 18.10 -14.38 -0.58
CA GLY A 209 17.61 -15.63 0.01
C GLY A 209 16.98 -16.56 -1.01
N ASP A 210 16.87 -17.84 -0.68
CA ASP A 210 16.14 -18.82 -1.50
C ASP A 210 14.66 -18.45 -1.57
N ARG A 211 14.08 -18.06 -0.43
CA ARG A 211 12.77 -17.43 -0.33
C ARG A 211 12.90 -15.99 0.15
N SER A 212 12.29 -15.05 -0.58
CA SER A 212 12.44 -13.61 -0.30
C SER A 212 11.13 -12.84 -0.47
N LEU A 213 10.81 -11.99 0.50
CA LEU A 213 9.71 -11.03 0.45
C LEU A 213 10.26 -9.61 0.62
N VAL A 214 10.36 -8.87 -0.49
CA VAL A 214 10.90 -7.51 -0.51
C VAL A 214 9.80 -6.50 -0.72
N TYR A 215 9.88 -5.36 -0.04
CA TYR A 215 8.96 -4.24 -0.20
C TYR A 215 9.70 -2.95 -0.51
N THR A 216 9.24 -2.23 -1.52
CA THR A 216 9.73 -0.89 -1.87
C THR A 216 8.57 0.06 -2.12
N TYR A 217 8.78 1.33 -1.76
CA TYR A 217 7.72 2.33 -1.69
C TYR A 217 8.17 3.66 -2.30
N TYR A 218 7.29 4.26 -3.11
CA TYR A 218 7.47 5.54 -3.77
C TYR A 218 6.30 6.48 -3.44
N ALA A 219 6.57 7.50 -2.63
CA ALA A 219 5.56 8.42 -2.10
C ALA A 219 5.46 9.71 -2.93
N GLU A 220 6.46 9.97 -3.77
CA GLU A 220 6.68 11.27 -4.41
C GLU A 220 5.57 11.60 -5.41
N LEU A 221 4.96 10.59 -6.05
CA LEU A 221 3.86 10.77 -6.99
C LEU A 221 2.59 11.32 -6.29
N ASP A 222 2.17 10.71 -5.19
CA ASP A 222 1.07 11.22 -4.36
C ASP A 222 1.37 12.63 -3.83
N GLY A 223 2.61 12.86 -3.39
CA GLY A 223 3.07 14.18 -2.95
C GLY A 223 2.94 15.26 -4.05
N ALA A 224 3.30 14.92 -5.29
CA ALA A 224 3.09 15.79 -6.45
C ALA A 224 1.60 16.02 -6.72
N GLY A 225 0.77 14.97 -6.62
CA GLY A 225 -0.66 15.04 -6.85
C GLY A 225 -1.37 15.94 -5.85
N HIS A 226 -1.00 15.86 -4.57
CA HIS A 226 -1.52 16.74 -3.52
C HIS A 226 -1.09 18.20 -3.69
N ARG A 227 0.14 18.44 -4.17
CA ARG A 227 0.67 19.80 -4.27
C ARG A 227 0.27 20.52 -5.56
N TYR A 228 0.20 19.79 -6.68
CA TYR A 228 0.04 20.36 -8.01
C TYR A 228 -1.18 19.82 -8.78
N GLY A 229 -1.85 18.78 -8.26
CA GLY A 229 -2.96 18.11 -8.92
C GLY A 229 -2.52 17.01 -9.89
N VAL A 230 -3.35 15.98 -10.02
CA VAL A 230 -3.09 14.79 -10.86
C VAL A 230 -3.07 15.06 -12.37
N ALA A 231 -3.52 16.24 -12.80
CA ALA A 231 -3.47 16.66 -14.21
C ALA A 231 -2.24 17.52 -14.54
N SER A 232 -1.36 17.80 -13.57
CA SER A 232 -0.18 18.65 -13.76
C SER A 232 0.97 17.91 -14.45
N ASP A 233 1.80 18.65 -15.17
CA ASP A 233 3.04 18.11 -15.78
C ASP A 233 3.95 17.51 -14.71
N THR A 234 4.05 18.14 -13.53
CA THR A 234 4.84 17.64 -12.39
C THR A 234 4.37 16.28 -11.87
N TRP A 235 3.08 15.96 -11.99
CA TRP A 235 2.56 14.64 -11.64
C TRP A 235 2.77 13.61 -12.75
N ARG A 236 2.68 14.04 -14.02
CA ARG A 236 2.78 13.16 -15.19
C ARG A 236 4.22 12.75 -15.53
N GLY A 237 5.19 13.63 -15.30
CA GLY A 237 6.62 13.40 -15.58
C GLY A 237 7.24 14.50 -16.40
#